data_AF-A0A2T7UJV8-F1
#
_entry.id   AF-A0A2T7UJV8-F1
#
_cell.length_a   1.000
_cell.length_b   1.000
_cell.length_c   1.000
_cell.angle_alpha   90.00
_cell.angle_beta   90.00
_cell.angle_gamma   90.00
#
_symmetry.space_group_name_H-M   'P 1'
#
loop_
_entity.id
_entity.type
_entity.pdbx_description
1 polymer ?
#
loop_
_entity_poly.entity_id
_entity_poly.type
_entity_poly.pdbx_seq_one_letter_code
_entity_poly.pdbx_strand_id
1 'polypeptide(L)'
;MFSRYRKETTPSGPAKPESRAVPVHEIAAVTPSLQPEMAAPRPAPRPSFKATHAPQPIAAQPAANDKDRRRRQRILEVKSELHTRLLDNLNLAALDTASEAELRAEIAAISAEALSEINFALTSEERLTLNQDLYFEVRGLGPLEPLLKDDTVNDILVNGPNRVFVERAGKLTLTDVTFKDERHLLRIIDKIVSAVGRRVDESNPYVDARLADGSRFNAMVPPVAVDGSLVSIRKFKKEKLGIGDLVGFGAFSDEMAMYLEAAVATRLNVIVSGGTGSGKTTTLNALSSFIDNSERILTIEDTAELQLQQVHVGRMESRPPNVEGKGAVTQRDCLRNALRMRPDRIIVGETRGEEVIDMLQAMNTGHDGSMTTIHANSARDAISRLENMVAMAGIEMPLKAVRSQIASAVNLIVQASRLQDGSRRMVSITEVTGMEGEIITMQEVFRFERTGLEPNGKILGHFTGSGIRSHYSDRFKRWGYDLPSSLYDAV
;
A
#
# COMPACT_ATOMS: atom_id res chain seq x y z
N MET A 1 17.55 62.31 -12.22
CA MET A 1 18.29 62.81 -13.40
C MET A 1 18.44 61.66 -14.38
N PHE A 2 18.06 61.64 -15.65
CA PHE A 2 17.30 62.55 -16.52
C PHE A 2 16.73 61.67 -17.65
N SER A 3 15.49 61.97 -18.05
CA SER A 3 14.80 61.50 -19.25
C SER A 3 15.45 62.06 -20.53
N ARG A 4 15.45 61.26 -21.61
CA ARG A 4 15.82 61.61 -23.00
C ARG A 4 15.10 60.57 -23.89
N TYR A 5 14.12 60.85 -24.76
CA TYR A 5 13.78 62.08 -25.49
C TYR A 5 12.27 62.16 -25.82
N ARG A 6 11.80 63.43 -25.79
CA ARG A 6 10.60 64.10 -26.35
C ARG A 6 10.68 64.22 -27.90
N LYS A 7 9.72 64.65 -28.73
CA LYS A 7 8.36 65.27 -28.65
C LYS A 7 7.78 65.41 -30.09
N GLU A 8 6.44 65.40 -30.21
CA GLU A 8 5.52 66.36 -30.92
C GLU A 8 5.78 66.74 -32.41
N THR A 9 4.82 67.03 -33.32
CA THR A 9 3.41 67.52 -33.26
C THR A 9 2.84 67.60 -34.71
N THR A 10 1.55 67.25 -34.91
CA THR A 10 0.42 67.87 -35.72
C THR A 10 0.65 68.72 -37.00
N PRO A 11 -0.40 69.17 -37.77
CA PRO A 11 -1.75 68.65 -38.10
C PRO A 11 -2.19 68.88 -39.59
N SER A 12 -3.50 68.65 -39.87
CA SER A 12 -4.40 69.29 -40.86
C SER A 12 -4.77 68.50 -42.15
N GLY A 13 -6.09 68.35 -42.37
CA GLY A 13 -6.77 67.59 -43.44
C GLY A 13 -6.93 68.38 -44.75
N PRO A 14 -8.07 68.30 -45.50
CA PRO A 14 -9.27 67.43 -45.42
C PRO A 14 -9.66 66.76 -46.78
N ALA A 15 -10.66 65.86 -46.79
CA ALA A 15 -11.80 65.80 -47.75
C ALA A 15 -12.48 64.40 -47.79
N LYS A 16 -13.83 64.40 -47.70
CA LYS A 16 -14.82 63.31 -47.89
C LYS A 16 -15.33 63.33 -49.36
N PRO A 17 -16.17 62.39 -49.89
CA PRO A 17 -17.31 61.65 -49.28
C PRO A 17 -17.39 60.16 -49.73
N GLU A 18 -18.38 59.28 -49.45
CA GLU A 18 -19.84 59.42 -49.34
C GLU A 18 -20.56 58.13 -48.85
N SER A 19 -21.83 58.31 -48.44
CA SER A 19 -22.98 57.36 -48.35
C SER A 19 -23.18 56.55 -47.06
N ARG A 20 -24.40 56.28 -46.55
CA ARG A 20 -25.74 56.93 -46.51
C ARG A 20 -26.56 56.12 -45.48
N ALA A 21 -27.55 56.72 -44.79
CA ALA A 21 -28.10 56.19 -43.54
C ALA A 21 -29.64 55.91 -43.54
N VAL A 22 -30.07 55.09 -42.57
CA VAL A 22 -31.38 54.92 -41.85
C VAL A 22 -32.66 54.50 -42.65
N PRO A 23 -33.79 54.01 -42.06
CA PRO A 23 -34.35 54.26 -40.71
C PRO A 23 -34.92 53.09 -39.88
N VAL A 24 -35.26 53.43 -38.62
CA VAL A 24 -35.94 52.67 -37.56
C VAL A 24 -37.45 52.93 -37.62
N HIS A 25 -38.28 51.93 -37.28
CA HIS A 25 -39.69 52.10 -36.90
C HIS A 25 -40.10 51.13 -35.78
N GLU A 26 -40.80 51.66 -34.77
CA GLU A 26 -41.62 50.94 -33.78
C GLU A 26 -42.77 50.16 -34.44
N ILE A 27 -43.35 49.17 -33.72
CA ILE A 27 -44.81 49.02 -33.48
C ILE A 27 -45.11 47.79 -32.57
N ALA A 28 -45.91 48.07 -31.53
CA ALA A 28 -47.00 47.36 -30.83
C ALA A 28 -46.93 45.89 -30.34
N ALA A 29 -47.52 45.76 -29.14
CA ALA A 29 -47.85 44.54 -28.41
C ALA A 29 -49.05 43.76 -28.99
N VAL A 30 -49.00 42.43 -28.88
CA VAL A 30 -50.16 41.53 -28.90
C VAL A 30 -49.89 40.35 -27.96
N THR A 31 -50.76 40.16 -26.97
CA THR A 31 -50.84 39.02 -26.05
C THR A 31 -51.22 37.73 -26.80
N PRO A 32 -50.82 36.54 -26.30
CA PRO A 32 -51.89 35.62 -25.94
C PRO A 32 -51.64 34.73 -24.70
N SER A 33 -52.77 34.44 -24.04
CA SER A 33 -53.17 33.20 -23.36
C SER A 33 -52.46 32.76 -22.06
N LEU A 34 -53.23 32.91 -20.98
CA LEU A 34 -53.11 32.19 -19.72
C LEU A 34 -53.28 30.67 -19.93
N GLN A 35 -52.32 29.90 -19.43
CA GLN A 35 -52.50 28.50 -19.03
C GLN A 35 -52.10 28.35 -17.54
N PRO A 36 -52.68 27.40 -16.80
CA PRO A 36 -52.73 27.44 -15.34
C PRO A 36 -51.36 27.11 -14.70
N GLU A 37 -50.97 27.89 -13.68
CA GLU A 37 -49.87 27.57 -12.78
C GLU A 37 -50.09 26.20 -12.12
N MET A 38 -49.36 25.19 -12.58
CA MET A 38 -49.09 24.01 -11.77
C MET A 38 -48.06 24.39 -10.71
N ALA A 39 -48.51 24.38 -9.45
CA ALA A 39 -47.69 24.59 -8.28
C ALA A 39 -46.39 23.76 -8.36
N ALA A 40 -45.25 24.45 -8.30
CA ALA A 40 -43.96 23.79 -8.17
C ALA A 40 -43.95 22.90 -6.92
N PRO A 41 -43.52 21.63 -7.02
CA PRO A 41 -43.45 20.77 -5.85
C PRO A 41 -42.45 21.35 -4.86
N ARG A 42 -42.88 21.53 -3.61
CA ARG A 42 -42.02 21.94 -2.50
C ARG A 42 -40.78 21.04 -2.48
N PRO A 43 -39.56 21.59 -2.34
CA PRO A 43 -38.37 20.76 -2.27
C PRO A 43 -38.51 19.83 -1.07
N ALA A 44 -38.36 18.52 -1.32
CA ALA A 44 -38.31 17.51 -0.27
C ALA A 44 -37.24 17.90 0.76
N PRO A 45 -37.48 17.69 2.07
CA PRO A 45 -36.48 17.99 3.08
C PRO A 45 -35.21 17.17 2.77
N ARG A 46 -34.09 17.88 2.62
CA ARG A 46 -32.77 17.25 2.47
C ARG A 46 -32.57 16.30 3.66
N PRO A 47 -32.05 15.08 3.45
CA PRO A 47 -31.75 14.18 4.56
C PRO A 47 -30.79 14.88 5.51
N SER A 48 -31.24 15.18 6.73
CA SER A 48 -30.37 15.73 7.76
C SER A 48 -29.40 14.64 8.16
N PHE A 49 -28.11 14.84 7.90
CA PHE A 49 -27.08 14.08 8.59
C PHE A 49 -27.12 14.51 10.06
N LYS A 50 -27.96 13.84 10.87
CA LYS A 50 -27.78 13.84 12.31
C LYS A 50 -26.49 13.09 12.55
N ALA A 51 -25.46 13.79 13.00
CA ALA A 51 -24.28 13.16 13.56
C ALA A 51 -24.73 12.20 14.66
N THR A 52 -24.77 10.92 14.36
CA THR A 52 -24.99 9.88 15.36
C THR A 52 -23.70 9.74 16.14
N HIS A 53 -23.81 9.99 17.45
CA HIS A 53 -22.78 9.96 18.50
C HIS A 53 -22.17 11.32 18.84
N ALA A 54 -22.94 12.12 19.59
CA ALA A 54 -22.32 12.88 20.67
C ALA A 54 -21.69 11.87 21.64
N PRO A 55 -20.42 12.05 22.07
CA PRO A 55 -19.81 11.16 23.06
C PRO A 55 -20.65 11.21 24.34
N GLN A 56 -21.19 10.06 24.74
CA GLN A 56 -21.80 9.94 26.05
C GLN A 56 -20.71 10.21 27.10
N PRO A 57 -20.98 10.99 28.15
CA PRO A 57 -20.03 11.16 29.24
C PRO A 57 -19.76 9.78 29.85
N ILE A 58 -18.52 9.32 29.70
CA ILE A 58 -18.03 8.09 30.31
C ILE A 58 -18.22 8.27 31.82
N ALA A 59 -19.07 7.44 32.42
CA ALA A 59 -19.22 7.39 33.87
C ALA A 59 -17.83 7.18 34.49
N ALA A 60 -17.42 8.10 35.37
CA ALA A 60 -16.13 8.05 36.03
C ALA A 60 -15.99 6.74 36.80
N GLN A 61 -15.08 5.87 36.33
CA GLN A 61 -14.68 4.68 37.07
C GLN A 61 -13.87 5.12 38.32
N PRO A 62 -14.03 4.41 39.45
CA PRO A 62 -13.57 4.87 40.75
C PRO A 62 -12.03 4.94 40.86
N ALA A 63 -11.56 5.79 41.77
CA ALA A 63 -10.22 6.33 41.99
C ALA A 63 -9.02 5.34 42.13
N ALA A 64 -9.18 4.04 41.87
CA ALA A 64 -8.09 3.06 41.86
C ALA A 64 -7.09 3.29 40.70
N ASN A 65 -7.54 3.90 39.59
CA ASN A 65 -6.71 4.15 38.40
C ASN A 65 -5.71 5.32 38.54
N ASP A 66 -5.94 6.25 39.47
CA ASP A 66 -5.15 7.50 39.51
C ASP A 66 -3.76 7.30 40.13
N LYS A 67 -3.63 6.37 41.08
CA LYS A 67 -2.33 6.01 41.68
C LYS A 67 -1.41 5.31 40.68
N ASP A 68 -1.95 4.35 39.93
CA ASP A 68 -1.20 3.61 38.92
C ASP A 68 -0.84 4.52 37.73
N ARG A 69 -1.74 5.41 37.31
CA ARG A 69 -1.44 6.40 36.27
C ARG A 69 -0.32 7.36 36.70
N ARG A 70 -0.38 7.88 37.93
CA ARG A 70 0.69 8.74 38.49
C ARG A 70 2.01 8.00 38.61
N ARG A 71 1.99 6.72 39.01
CA ARG A 71 3.20 5.88 39.10
C ARG A 71 3.82 5.64 37.73
N ARG A 72 3.02 5.31 36.71
CA ARG A 72 3.47 5.18 35.31
C ARG A 72 4.06 6.48 34.78
N GLN A 73 3.41 7.61 35.04
CA GLN A 73 3.90 8.92 34.62
C GLN A 73 5.25 9.25 35.27
N ARG A 74 5.41 8.93 36.55
CA ARG A 74 6.69 9.10 37.25
C ARG A 74 7.79 8.17 36.73
N ILE A 75 7.44 6.94 36.33
CA ILE A 75 8.39 6.03 35.66
C ILE A 75 8.85 6.61 34.32
N LEU A 76 7.94 7.21 33.53
CA LEU A 76 8.29 7.87 32.26
C LEU A 76 9.21 9.09 32.48
N GLU A 77 8.96 9.88 33.51
CA GLU A 77 9.83 11.01 33.91
C GLU A 77 11.23 10.52 34.30
N VAL A 78 11.31 9.49 35.16
CA VAL A 78 12.59 8.88 35.56
C VAL A 78 13.33 8.30 34.35
N LYS A 79 12.63 7.63 33.44
CA LYS A 79 13.22 7.13 32.19
C LYS A 79 13.82 8.25 31.35
N SER A 80 13.11 9.37 31.20
CA SER A 80 13.57 10.55 30.43
C SER A 80 14.81 11.21 31.04
N GLU A 81 14.88 11.27 32.37
CA GLU A 81 16.04 11.77 33.11
C GLU A 81 17.26 10.84 32.93
N LEU A 82 17.05 9.54 33.15
CA LEU A 82 18.09 8.53 32.98
C LEU A 82 18.65 8.47 31.57
N HIS A 83 17.78 8.60 30.56
CA HIS A 83 18.21 8.66 29.17
C HIS A 83 19.13 9.87 28.90
N THR A 84 18.83 11.03 29.51
CA THR A 84 19.67 12.24 29.35
C THR A 84 21.05 12.02 29.98
N ARG A 85 21.09 11.49 31.21
CA ARG A 85 22.35 11.16 31.89
C ARG A 85 23.17 10.11 31.17
N LEU A 86 22.51 9.12 30.57
CA LEU A 86 23.19 8.10 29.77
C LEU A 86 23.87 8.70 28.55
N LEU A 87 23.22 9.63 27.84
CA LEU A 87 23.83 10.32 26.71
C LEU A 87 25.02 11.20 27.12
N ASP A 88 24.97 11.81 28.31
CA ASP A 88 26.06 12.66 28.81
C ASP A 88 27.27 11.84 29.30
N ASN A 89 27.03 10.65 29.85
CA ASN A 89 28.07 9.81 30.45
C ASN A 89 28.63 8.74 29.51
N LEU A 90 27.88 8.29 28.49
CA LEU A 90 28.37 7.30 27.53
C LEU A 90 29.22 7.97 26.45
N ASN A 91 30.45 7.50 26.32
CA ASN A 91 31.28 7.89 25.19
C ASN A 91 30.74 7.25 23.90
N LEU A 92 30.07 8.06 23.07
CA LEU A 92 29.47 7.64 21.79
C LEU A 92 30.44 6.86 20.89
N ALA A 93 31.74 7.15 20.95
CA ALA A 93 32.75 6.46 20.15
C ALA A 93 33.08 5.04 20.63
N ALA A 94 32.87 4.72 21.92
CA ALA A 94 33.11 3.40 22.49
C ALA A 94 31.90 2.45 22.31
N LEU A 95 30.71 3.03 22.08
CA LEU A 95 29.46 2.28 21.91
C LEU A 95 29.52 1.35 20.70
N ASP A 96 30.16 1.74 19.60
CA ASP A 96 30.16 0.94 18.38
C ASP A 96 30.92 -0.37 18.50
N THR A 97 32.00 -0.38 19.30
CA THR A 97 32.87 -1.55 19.51
C THR A 97 32.49 -2.41 20.72
N ALA A 98 31.66 -1.90 21.63
CA ALA A 98 31.27 -2.59 22.85
C ALA A 98 30.34 -3.79 22.56
N SER A 99 30.57 -4.90 23.27
CA SER A 99 29.68 -6.06 23.22
C SER A 99 28.32 -5.74 23.87
N GLU A 100 27.27 -6.48 23.46
CA GLU A 100 25.93 -6.29 24.05
C GLU A 100 25.93 -6.50 25.57
N ALA A 101 26.72 -7.46 26.08
CA ALA A 101 26.80 -7.76 27.49
C ALA A 101 27.44 -6.63 28.30
N GLU A 102 28.54 -6.06 27.81
CA GLU A 102 29.23 -4.93 28.46
C GLU A 102 28.33 -3.69 28.51
N LEU A 103 27.68 -3.38 27.39
CA LEU A 103 26.81 -2.21 27.32
C LEU A 103 25.60 -2.33 28.27
N ARG A 104 24.99 -3.51 28.35
CA ARG A 104 23.89 -3.76 29.29
C ARG A 104 24.34 -3.62 30.74
N ALA A 105 25.56 -4.09 31.06
CA ALA A 105 26.11 -3.96 32.40
C ALA A 105 26.38 -2.49 32.77
N GLU A 106 26.93 -1.70 31.84
CA GLU A 106 27.21 -0.29 32.03
C GLU A 106 25.92 0.55 32.19
N ILE A 107 24.92 0.31 31.34
CA ILE A 107 23.59 0.94 31.45
C ILE A 107 22.96 0.61 32.81
N ALA A 108 23.06 -0.64 33.27
CA ALA A 108 22.53 -1.05 34.57
C ALA A 108 23.27 -0.41 35.75
N ALA A 109 24.58 -0.16 35.62
CA ALA A 109 25.36 0.54 36.64
C ALA A 109 24.98 2.02 36.74
N ILE A 110 24.93 2.73 35.60
CA ILE A 110 24.55 4.15 35.54
C ILE A 110 23.10 4.33 36.01
N SER A 111 22.18 3.45 35.59
CA SER A 111 20.78 3.51 36.02
C SER A 111 20.63 3.26 37.52
N ALA A 112 21.43 2.36 38.10
CA ALA A 112 21.43 2.09 39.54
C ALA A 112 21.85 3.30 40.37
N GLU A 113 22.94 3.96 39.97
CA GLU A 113 23.46 5.16 40.62
C GLU A 113 22.43 6.30 40.57
N ALA A 114 21.91 6.59 39.38
CA ALA A 114 20.95 7.67 39.22
C ALA A 114 19.60 7.39 39.91
N LEU A 115 19.12 6.14 39.96
CA LEU A 115 17.92 5.78 40.75
C LEU A 115 18.13 5.98 42.25
N SER A 116 19.34 5.74 42.75
CA SER A 116 19.71 5.99 44.15
C SER A 116 19.65 7.49 44.47
N GLU A 117 20.14 8.35 43.57
CA GLU A 117 20.09 9.81 43.74
C GLU A 117 18.66 10.37 43.70
N ILE A 118 17.82 9.85 42.79
CA ILE A 118 16.43 10.30 42.63
C ILE A 118 15.53 9.74 43.76
N ASN A 119 16.06 8.82 44.59
CA ASN A 119 15.35 8.14 45.67
C ASN A 119 14.03 7.52 45.21
N PHE A 120 14.05 6.88 44.03
CA PHE A 120 12.89 6.25 43.42
C PHE A 120 13.05 4.73 43.41
N ALA A 121 12.20 4.04 44.17
CA ALA A 121 12.23 2.59 44.27
C ALA A 121 11.44 1.93 43.11
N LEU A 122 12.13 1.08 42.36
CA LEU A 122 11.55 0.21 41.36
C LEU A 122 11.51 -1.24 41.86
N THR A 123 10.49 -1.98 41.45
CA THR A 123 10.50 -3.44 41.58
C THR A 123 11.57 -4.04 40.66
N SER A 124 11.96 -5.30 40.91
CA SER A 124 12.94 -6.00 40.07
C SER A 124 12.50 -6.08 38.61
N GLU A 125 11.20 -6.28 38.36
CA GLU A 125 10.62 -6.32 37.02
C GLU A 125 10.69 -4.96 36.32
N GLU A 126 10.31 -3.88 37.01
CA GLU A 126 10.37 -2.53 36.42
C GLU A 126 11.79 -2.08 36.13
N ARG A 127 12.75 -2.48 36.97
CA ARG A 127 14.17 -2.20 36.75
C ARG A 127 14.69 -2.93 35.52
N LEU A 128 14.27 -4.17 35.32
CA LEU A 128 14.62 -4.96 34.12
C LEU A 128 14.06 -4.27 32.86
N THR A 129 12.78 -3.90 32.87
CA THR A 129 12.11 -3.21 31.77
C THR A 129 12.77 -1.86 31.47
N LEU A 130 13.06 -1.07 32.50
CA LEU A 130 13.75 0.21 32.35
C LEU A 130 15.14 0.06 31.73
N ASN A 131 15.95 -0.89 32.21
CA ASN A 131 17.28 -1.14 31.63
C ASN A 131 17.20 -1.61 30.18
N GLN A 132 16.21 -2.45 29.86
CA GLN A 132 15.96 -2.89 28.49
C GLN A 132 15.54 -1.72 27.57
N ASP A 133 14.65 -0.86 28.05
CA ASP A 133 14.25 0.34 27.34
C ASP A 133 15.42 1.28 27.09
N LEU A 134 16.25 1.56 28.11
CA LEU A 134 17.44 2.39 27.98
C LEU A 134 18.45 1.79 27.01
N TYR A 135 18.59 0.46 26.99
CA TYR A 135 19.39 -0.23 25.98
C TYR A 135 18.86 -0.01 24.55
N PHE A 136 17.53 -0.04 24.37
CA PHE A 136 16.92 0.25 23.07
C PHE A 136 17.08 1.72 22.65
N GLU A 137 17.12 2.67 23.57
CA GLU A 137 17.44 4.07 23.25
C GLU A 137 18.87 4.22 22.71
N VAL A 138 19.83 3.55 23.35
CA VAL A 138 21.26 3.65 22.99
C VAL A 138 21.55 2.89 21.70
N ARG A 139 21.22 1.59 21.61
CA ARG A 139 21.56 0.74 20.45
C ARG A 139 20.42 0.54 19.45
N GLY A 140 19.17 0.45 19.91
CA GLY A 140 18.01 0.14 19.08
C GLY A 140 17.32 1.38 18.49
N LEU A 141 16.02 1.22 18.20
CA LEU A 141 15.14 2.29 17.68
C LEU A 141 14.26 2.90 18.78
N GLY A 142 14.78 2.91 20.02
CA GLY A 142 14.14 3.55 21.17
C GLY A 142 12.73 2.99 21.43
N PRO A 143 11.71 3.86 21.57
CA PRO A 143 10.33 3.43 21.85
C PRO A 143 9.70 2.52 20.80
N LEU A 144 10.23 2.47 19.57
CA LEU A 144 9.69 1.63 18.49
C LEU A 144 10.12 0.16 18.60
N GLU A 145 11.21 -0.14 19.30
CA GLU A 145 11.81 -1.47 19.34
C GLU A 145 10.85 -2.56 19.86
N PRO A 146 10.07 -2.35 20.94
CA PRO A 146 9.11 -3.35 21.41
C PRO A 146 8.01 -3.63 20.37
N LEU A 147 7.54 -2.60 19.66
CA LEU A 147 6.51 -2.73 18.62
C LEU A 147 7.04 -3.46 17.39
N LEU A 148 8.30 -3.21 17.03
CA LEU A 148 8.98 -3.91 15.94
C LEU A 148 9.19 -5.40 16.25
N LYS A 149 9.44 -5.76 17.51
CA LYS A 149 9.61 -7.16 17.95
C LYS A 149 8.30 -7.92 18.13
N ASP A 150 7.17 -7.24 18.26
CA ASP A 150 5.86 -7.86 18.48
C ASP A 150 5.26 -8.38 17.16
N ASP A 151 5.32 -9.69 16.93
CA ASP A 151 4.83 -10.35 15.70
C ASP A 151 3.33 -10.16 15.41
N THR A 152 2.54 -9.73 16.40
CA THR A 152 1.11 -9.45 16.20
C THR A 152 0.85 -8.04 15.63
N VAL A 153 1.87 -7.17 15.57
CA VAL A 153 1.83 -5.86 14.90
C VAL A 153 2.18 -6.01 13.43
N ASN A 154 1.37 -5.41 12.55
CA ASN A 154 1.62 -5.36 11.11
C ASN A 154 2.14 -3.99 10.64
N ASP A 155 1.53 -2.91 11.10
CA ASP A 155 1.91 -1.53 10.77
C ASP A 155 2.10 -0.72 12.07
N ILE A 156 3.04 0.22 12.08
CA ILE A 156 3.27 1.20 13.15
C ILE A 156 3.16 2.60 12.52
N LEU A 157 2.28 3.45 13.06
CA LEU A 157 2.06 4.81 12.58
C LEU A 157 2.31 5.80 13.72
N VAL A 158 3.23 6.74 13.52
CA VAL A 158 3.56 7.79 14.49
C VAL A 158 3.06 9.12 13.95
N ASN A 159 2.20 9.77 14.72
CA ASN A 159 1.66 11.10 14.42
C ASN A 159 2.19 12.08 15.48
N GLY A 160 3.45 12.50 15.32
CA GLY A 160 4.18 13.25 16.33
C GLY A 160 4.56 12.41 17.57
N PRO A 161 5.24 13.01 18.56
CA PRO A 161 5.88 12.27 19.65
C PRO A 161 4.89 11.58 20.61
N ASN A 162 3.64 12.05 20.67
CA ASN A 162 2.68 11.64 21.69
C ASN A 162 1.62 10.64 21.20
N ARG A 163 1.58 10.31 19.89
CA ARG A 163 0.52 9.47 19.32
C ARG A 163 1.12 8.40 18.41
N VAL A 164 1.24 7.20 18.94
CA VAL A 164 1.69 6.01 18.21
C VAL A 164 0.54 5.01 18.09
N PHE A 165 0.20 4.65 16.86
CA PHE A 165 -0.80 3.66 16.53
C PHE A 165 -0.14 2.39 16.00
N VAL A 166 -0.79 1.25 16.23
CA VAL A 166 -0.41 -0.02 15.62
C VAL A 166 -1.61 -0.68 14.97
N GLU A 167 -1.37 -1.40 13.88
CA GLU A 167 -2.36 -2.27 13.25
C GLU A 167 -2.17 -3.71 13.76
N ARG A 168 -3.24 -4.27 14.36
CA ARG A 168 -3.33 -5.68 14.72
C ARG A 168 -4.60 -6.28 14.10
N ALA A 169 -4.47 -7.42 13.42
CA ALA A 169 -5.58 -8.14 12.80
C ALA A 169 -6.53 -7.27 11.94
N GLY A 170 -5.97 -6.32 11.18
CA GLY A 170 -6.66 -5.37 10.31
C GLY A 170 -7.26 -4.15 11.02
N LYS A 171 -7.05 -3.98 12.34
CA LYS A 171 -7.63 -2.89 13.15
C LYS A 171 -6.53 -2.00 13.71
N LEU A 172 -6.69 -0.68 13.56
CA LEU A 172 -5.80 0.32 14.14
C LEU A 172 -6.16 0.61 15.59
N THR A 173 -5.16 0.60 16.47
CA THR A 173 -5.30 0.88 17.90
C THR A 173 -4.23 1.85 18.37
N LEU A 174 -4.59 2.81 19.23
CA LEU A 174 -3.65 3.69 19.90
C LEU A 174 -2.86 2.89 20.95
N THR A 175 -1.55 3.12 21.04
CA THR A 175 -0.68 2.48 22.02
C THR A 175 -0.34 3.40 23.18
N ASP A 176 0.20 2.84 24.26
CA ASP A 176 0.78 3.59 25.38
C ASP A 176 2.24 4.06 25.09
N VAL A 177 2.79 3.71 23.92
CA VAL A 177 4.15 4.07 23.52
C VAL A 177 4.18 5.53 23.08
N THR A 178 5.11 6.31 23.66
CA THR A 178 5.36 7.70 23.29
C THR A 178 6.85 7.99 23.21
N PHE A 179 7.20 9.02 22.46
CA PHE A 179 8.52 9.65 22.47
C PHE A 179 8.56 10.74 23.55
N LYS A 180 9.78 11.15 23.92
CA LYS A 180 10.00 12.21 24.91
C LYS A 180 9.48 13.56 24.40
N ASP A 181 9.86 13.89 23.17
CA ASP A 181 9.52 15.12 22.47
C ASP A 181 9.80 14.95 20.97
N GLU A 182 9.51 15.99 20.19
CA GLU A 182 9.75 16.00 18.74
C GLU A 182 11.24 15.80 18.39
N ARG A 183 12.15 16.33 19.21
CA ARG A 183 13.60 16.18 18.99
C ARG A 183 14.02 14.73 19.15
N HIS A 184 13.42 14.01 20.10
CA HIS A 184 13.64 12.60 20.27
C HIS A 184 13.16 11.81 19.04
N LEU A 185 11.94 12.06 18.55
CA LEU A 185 11.44 11.42 17.34
C LEU A 185 12.37 11.67 16.13
N LEU A 186 12.79 12.93 15.92
CA LEU A 186 13.73 13.29 14.85
C LEU A 186 15.08 12.56 14.95
N ARG A 187 15.63 12.38 16.16
CA ARG A 187 16.87 11.59 16.34
C ARG A 187 16.70 10.12 15.94
N ILE A 188 15.55 9.51 16.26
CA ILE A 188 15.27 8.12 15.86
C ILE A 188 15.10 8.03 14.34
N ILE A 189 14.41 8.99 13.73
CA ILE A 189 14.30 9.09 12.27
C ILE A 189 15.70 9.21 11.64
N ASP A 190 16.54 10.13 12.13
CA ASP A 190 17.89 10.35 11.61
C ASP A 190 18.79 9.10 11.76
N LYS A 191 18.69 8.39 12.89
CA LYS A 191 19.39 7.11 13.11
C LYS A 191 19.01 6.05 12.09
N ILE A 192 17.71 5.89 11.81
CA ILE A 192 17.20 4.94 10.80
C ILE A 192 17.72 5.30 9.42
N VAL A 193 17.59 6.58 9.06
CA VAL A 193 17.84 7.08 7.71
C VAL A 193 19.34 7.12 7.40
N SER A 194 20.18 7.43 8.40
CA SER A 194 21.63 7.38 8.29
C SER A 194 22.16 5.95 8.10
N ALA A 195 21.55 4.95 8.77
CA ALA A 195 21.95 3.55 8.63
C ALA A 195 21.76 2.99 7.20
N VAL A 196 20.84 3.57 6.42
CA VAL A 196 20.62 3.22 5.00
C VAL A 196 21.27 4.21 4.03
N GLY A 197 22.10 5.13 4.51
CA GLY A 197 22.80 6.11 3.67
C GLY A 197 21.87 7.12 2.99
N ARG A 198 20.72 7.42 3.62
CA ARG A 198 19.79 8.47 3.19
C ARG A 198 19.88 9.68 4.13
N ARG A 199 19.18 10.76 3.79
CA ARG A 199 19.08 11.97 4.64
C ARG A 199 17.65 12.49 4.63
N VAL A 200 17.25 13.10 5.74
CA VAL A 200 15.97 13.79 5.90
C VAL A 200 16.20 15.05 6.72
N ASP A 201 15.85 16.20 6.16
CA ASP A 201 16.03 17.52 6.78
C ASP A 201 15.03 18.52 6.17
N GLU A 202 15.09 19.80 6.57
CA GLU A 202 14.15 20.83 6.08
C GLU A 202 14.20 21.02 4.56
N SER A 203 15.32 20.68 3.90
CA SER A 203 15.47 20.77 2.44
C SER A 203 14.90 19.55 1.71
N ASN A 204 14.95 18.38 2.36
CA ASN A 204 14.39 17.12 1.89
C ASN A 204 13.51 16.51 3.00
N PRO A 205 12.27 17.01 3.16
CA PRO A 205 11.47 16.76 4.36
C PRO A 205 10.74 15.42 4.36
N TYR A 206 11.08 14.51 3.46
CA TYR A 206 10.50 13.17 3.38
C TYR A 206 11.54 12.15 2.96
N VAL A 207 11.34 10.92 3.39
CA VAL A 207 12.25 9.81 3.06
C VAL A 207 11.52 8.48 3.08
N ASP A 208 11.83 7.66 2.08
CA ASP A 208 11.53 6.23 2.07
C ASP A 208 12.81 5.45 2.36
N ALA A 209 12.73 4.39 3.16
CA ALA A 209 13.86 3.57 3.55
C ALA A 209 13.43 2.13 3.85
N ARG A 210 14.42 1.28 4.09
CA ARG A 210 14.23 -0.11 4.52
C ARG A 210 15.00 -0.35 5.81
N LEU A 211 14.31 -0.84 6.83
CA LEU A 211 14.95 -1.23 8.08
C LEU A 211 15.78 -2.52 7.89
N ALA A 212 16.70 -2.79 8.82
CA ALA A 212 17.58 -3.96 8.75
C ALA A 212 16.82 -5.31 8.75
N ASP A 213 15.62 -5.35 9.33
CA ASP A 213 14.72 -6.52 9.33
C ASP A 213 13.93 -6.69 8.02
N GLY A 214 14.09 -5.76 7.08
CA GLY A 214 13.40 -5.73 5.79
C GLY A 214 12.10 -4.92 5.78
N SER A 215 11.67 -4.38 6.93
CA SER A 215 10.45 -3.57 7.06
C SER A 215 10.56 -2.26 6.27
N ARG A 216 9.43 -1.81 5.70
CA ARG A 216 9.38 -0.53 4.97
C ARG A 216 9.24 0.62 5.96
N PHE A 217 10.02 1.67 5.79
CA PHE A 217 9.99 2.87 6.60
C PHE A 217 9.72 4.08 5.71
N ASN A 218 8.76 4.91 6.07
CA ASN A 218 8.53 6.22 5.49
C ASN A 218 8.46 7.25 6.61
N ALA A 219 9.07 8.41 6.40
CA ALA A 219 8.94 9.53 7.32
C ALA A 219 8.77 10.86 6.58
N MET A 220 8.08 11.79 7.24
CA MET A 220 7.93 13.17 6.83
C MET A 220 8.17 14.09 8.03
N VAL A 221 9.01 15.10 7.88
CA VAL A 221 9.45 15.99 8.97
C VAL A 221 8.98 17.44 8.74
N PRO A 222 8.98 18.30 9.78
CA PRO A 222 8.75 19.73 9.62
C PRO A 222 9.70 20.38 8.59
N PRO A 223 9.26 21.42 7.86
CA PRO A 223 7.99 22.14 8.02
C PRO A 223 6.79 21.51 7.29
N VAL A 224 6.96 20.42 6.54
CA VAL A 224 5.87 19.79 5.79
C VAL A 224 4.92 19.03 6.72
N ALA A 225 5.48 18.37 7.73
CA ALA A 225 4.71 17.76 8.81
C ALA A 225 4.35 18.83 9.86
N VAL A 226 3.25 19.54 9.64
CA VAL A 226 2.86 20.75 10.40
C VAL A 226 2.67 20.49 11.91
N ASP A 227 2.08 19.35 12.27
CA ASP A 227 1.75 19.00 13.66
C ASP A 227 2.85 18.16 14.35
N GLY A 228 4.03 18.03 13.73
CA GLY A 228 5.14 17.17 14.16
C GLY A 228 5.40 16.03 13.18
N SER A 229 6.57 15.40 13.29
CA SER A 229 7.02 14.39 12.34
C SER A 229 6.07 13.20 12.25
N LEU A 230 5.86 12.73 11.02
CA LEU A 230 5.04 11.57 10.69
C LEU A 230 5.95 10.40 10.33
N VAL A 231 5.67 9.22 10.88
CA VAL A 231 6.39 7.99 10.52
C VAL A 231 5.39 6.88 10.23
N SER A 232 5.62 6.13 9.16
CA SER A 232 4.88 4.91 8.83
C SER A 232 5.86 3.76 8.64
N ILE A 233 5.70 2.70 9.44
CA ILE A 233 6.47 1.47 9.30
C ILE A 233 5.52 0.34 8.96
N ARG A 234 5.76 -0.34 7.84
CA ARG A 234 5.10 -1.60 7.50
C ARG A 234 6.06 -2.74 7.76
N LYS A 235 5.73 -3.58 8.74
CA LYS A 235 6.60 -4.68 9.15
C LYS A 235 6.70 -5.74 8.06
N PHE A 236 7.91 -6.24 7.86
CA PHE A 236 8.14 -7.40 7.01
C PHE A 236 7.70 -8.66 7.74
N LYS A 237 6.67 -9.35 7.23
CA LYS A 237 6.24 -10.63 7.79
C LYS A 237 7.20 -11.74 7.41
N LYS A 238 7.70 -12.47 8.41
CA LYS A 238 8.55 -13.65 8.20
C LYS A 238 7.76 -14.91 7.86
N GLU A 239 6.49 -14.99 8.29
CA GLU A 239 5.64 -16.15 8.03
C GLU A 239 5.09 -16.15 6.61
N LYS A 240 5.32 -17.28 5.93
CA LYS A 240 4.83 -17.55 4.58
C LYS A 240 3.45 -18.22 4.71
N LEU A 241 2.40 -17.53 4.27
CA LEU A 241 1.09 -18.17 4.13
C LEU A 241 1.09 -19.05 2.88
N GLY A 242 0.84 -20.34 3.08
CA GLY A 242 0.66 -21.31 2.02
C GLY A 242 -0.77 -21.35 1.49
N ILE A 243 -1.00 -22.13 0.44
CA ILE A 243 -2.34 -22.35 -0.11
C ILE A 243 -3.29 -22.95 0.94
N GLY A 244 -2.84 -23.97 1.68
CA GLY A 244 -3.65 -24.62 2.71
C GLY A 244 -4.11 -23.66 3.81
N ASP A 245 -3.26 -22.69 4.20
CA ASP A 245 -3.63 -21.67 5.17
C ASP A 245 -4.72 -20.76 4.62
N LEU A 246 -4.60 -20.33 3.37
CA LEU A 246 -5.59 -19.46 2.73
C LEU A 246 -6.93 -20.16 2.55
N VAL A 247 -6.94 -21.45 2.19
CA VAL A 247 -8.16 -22.26 2.16
C VAL A 247 -8.74 -22.40 3.57
N GLY A 248 -7.92 -22.70 4.57
CA GLY A 248 -8.33 -22.80 5.97
C GLY A 248 -8.92 -21.50 6.54
N PHE A 249 -8.45 -20.33 6.06
CA PHE A 249 -9.03 -19.03 6.40
C PHE A 249 -10.31 -18.69 5.61
N GLY A 250 -10.71 -19.55 4.66
CA GLY A 250 -11.86 -19.31 3.79
C GLY A 250 -11.63 -18.21 2.74
N ALA A 251 -10.37 -17.99 2.33
CA ALA A 251 -10.05 -17.01 1.29
C ALA A 251 -10.54 -17.48 -0.10
N PHE A 252 -10.50 -18.78 -0.37
CA PHE A 252 -11.05 -19.47 -1.54
C PHE A 252 -11.29 -20.95 -1.17
N SER A 253 -12.05 -21.68 -1.98
CA SER A 253 -12.35 -23.10 -1.73
C SER A 253 -11.27 -24.06 -2.24
N ASP A 254 -11.32 -25.32 -1.83
CA ASP A 254 -10.44 -26.38 -2.34
C ASP A 254 -10.59 -26.55 -3.86
N GLU A 255 -11.81 -26.46 -4.39
CA GLU A 255 -12.07 -26.56 -5.83
C GLU A 255 -11.41 -25.42 -6.60
N MET A 256 -11.48 -24.20 -6.07
CA MET A 256 -10.76 -23.07 -6.64
C MET A 256 -9.24 -23.28 -6.57
N ALA A 257 -8.73 -23.86 -5.46
CA ALA A 257 -7.31 -24.18 -5.30
C ALA A 257 -6.83 -25.19 -6.37
N MET A 258 -7.59 -26.27 -6.60
CA MET A 258 -7.31 -27.28 -7.62
C MET A 258 -7.24 -26.67 -9.03
N TYR A 259 -8.18 -25.79 -9.36
CA TYR A 259 -8.17 -25.08 -10.64
C TYR A 259 -6.94 -24.16 -10.78
N LEU A 260 -6.61 -23.42 -9.72
CA LEU A 260 -5.48 -22.49 -9.72
C LEU A 260 -4.14 -23.22 -9.79
N GLU A 261 -4.02 -24.39 -9.18
CA GLU A 261 -2.87 -25.28 -9.32
C GLU A 261 -2.66 -25.66 -10.79
N ALA A 262 -3.70 -26.17 -11.46
CA ALA A 262 -3.63 -26.49 -12.88
C ALA A 262 -3.28 -25.26 -13.74
N ALA A 263 -3.86 -24.10 -13.45
CA ALA A 263 -3.57 -22.86 -14.16
C ALA A 263 -2.09 -22.46 -14.05
N VAL A 264 -1.53 -22.44 -12.83
CA VAL A 264 -0.13 -22.04 -12.60
C VAL A 264 0.84 -23.09 -13.14
N ALA A 265 0.59 -24.38 -12.88
CA ALA A 265 1.47 -25.46 -13.29
C ALA A 265 1.52 -25.62 -14.81
N THR A 266 0.42 -25.34 -15.51
CA THR A 266 0.38 -25.33 -16.99
C THR A 266 0.84 -24.01 -17.61
N ARG A 267 1.48 -23.13 -16.83
CA ARG A 267 2.06 -21.85 -17.28
C ARG A 267 1.03 -20.88 -17.88
N LEU A 268 -0.16 -20.76 -17.30
CA LEU A 268 -1.05 -19.64 -17.60
C LEU A 268 -0.50 -18.36 -16.97
N ASN A 269 -0.56 -17.25 -17.72
CA ASN A 269 -0.22 -15.93 -17.20
C ASN A 269 -1.37 -15.41 -16.31
N VAL A 270 -1.06 -15.09 -15.05
CA VAL A 270 -2.06 -14.75 -14.02
C VAL A 270 -1.89 -13.31 -13.52
N ILE A 271 -2.97 -12.56 -13.51
CA ILE A 271 -3.04 -11.24 -12.89
C ILE A 271 -3.88 -11.34 -11.62
N VAL A 272 -3.28 -11.00 -10.47
CA VAL A 272 -4.00 -10.87 -9.21
C VAL A 272 -4.46 -9.42 -9.03
N SER A 273 -5.76 -9.19 -9.11
CA SER A 273 -6.40 -7.89 -9.05
C SER A 273 -7.09 -7.63 -7.70
N GLY A 274 -7.15 -6.38 -7.26
CA GLY A 274 -7.82 -6.00 -6.01
C GLY A 274 -7.45 -4.65 -5.44
N GLY A 275 -8.28 -4.16 -4.51
CA GLY A 275 -8.03 -2.92 -3.77
C GLY A 275 -6.83 -2.98 -2.82
N THR A 276 -6.54 -1.87 -2.15
CA THR A 276 -5.50 -1.82 -1.11
C THR A 276 -5.87 -2.71 0.06
N GLY A 277 -4.92 -3.52 0.54
CA GLY A 277 -5.14 -4.41 1.68
C GLY A 277 -6.04 -5.63 1.42
N SER A 278 -6.40 -5.90 0.16
CA SER A 278 -7.20 -7.07 -0.22
C SER A 278 -6.46 -8.40 -0.16
N GLY A 279 -5.12 -8.37 -0.04
CA GLY A 279 -4.28 -9.57 0.02
C GLY A 279 -3.65 -9.97 -1.32
N LYS A 280 -3.59 -9.10 -2.33
CA LYS A 280 -3.03 -9.43 -3.66
C LYS A 280 -1.65 -10.09 -3.61
N THR A 281 -0.68 -9.45 -2.95
CA THR A 281 0.69 -9.96 -2.84
C THR A 281 0.71 -11.30 -2.10
N THR A 282 -0.13 -11.46 -1.07
CA THR A 282 -0.28 -12.72 -0.34
C THR A 282 -0.83 -13.82 -1.25
N THR A 283 -1.89 -13.55 -2.02
CA THR A 283 -2.46 -14.47 -3.00
C THR A 283 -1.43 -14.83 -4.07
N LEU A 284 -0.72 -13.85 -4.64
CA LEU A 284 0.33 -14.10 -5.63
C LEU A 284 1.44 -14.99 -5.04
N ASN A 285 1.90 -14.70 -3.82
CA ASN A 285 2.92 -15.49 -3.15
C ASN A 285 2.46 -16.93 -2.88
N ALA A 286 1.19 -17.12 -2.50
CA ALA A 286 0.63 -18.46 -2.31
C ALA A 286 0.52 -19.21 -3.65
N LEU A 287 0.00 -18.56 -4.71
CA LEU A 287 -0.09 -19.15 -6.06
C LEU A 287 1.29 -19.52 -6.61
N SER A 288 2.32 -18.74 -6.28
CA SER A 288 3.68 -19.04 -6.70
C SER A 288 4.20 -20.38 -6.18
N SER A 289 3.62 -20.95 -5.11
CA SER A 289 3.99 -22.27 -4.60
C SER A 289 3.67 -23.43 -5.55
N PHE A 290 2.76 -23.22 -6.52
CA PHE A 290 2.46 -24.20 -7.57
C PHE A 290 3.47 -24.18 -8.73
N ILE A 291 4.47 -23.31 -8.70
CA ILE A 291 5.56 -23.30 -9.69
C ILE A 291 6.57 -24.38 -9.34
N ASP A 292 6.97 -25.16 -10.34
CA ASP A 292 7.91 -26.28 -10.16
C ASP A 292 9.33 -25.78 -9.80
N ASN A 293 10.06 -26.56 -9.00
CA ASN A 293 11.40 -26.21 -8.53
C ASN A 293 12.46 -26.19 -9.65
N SER A 294 12.19 -26.79 -10.82
CA SER A 294 13.05 -26.74 -12.00
C SER A 294 13.00 -25.41 -12.75
N GLU A 295 11.99 -24.58 -12.49
CA GLU A 295 11.79 -23.31 -13.17
C GLU A 295 12.63 -22.19 -12.55
N ARG A 296 13.32 -21.40 -13.39
CA ARG A 296 14.01 -20.18 -12.97
C ARG A 296 13.04 -19.01 -12.94
N ILE A 297 12.84 -18.44 -11.76
CA ILE A 297 11.89 -17.34 -11.54
C ILE A 297 12.66 -16.06 -11.24
N LEU A 298 12.29 -14.97 -11.90
CA LEU A 298 12.78 -13.63 -11.58
C LEU A 298 11.67 -12.77 -11.01
N THR A 299 11.85 -12.23 -9.81
CA THR A 299 10.91 -11.29 -9.20
C THR A 299 11.40 -9.86 -9.36
N ILE A 300 10.47 -8.94 -9.65
CA ILE A 300 10.75 -7.50 -9.79
C ILE A 300 9.72 -6.75 -8.95
N GLU A 301 10.18 -5.96 -7.99
CA GLU A 301 9.30 -5.28 -7.03
C GLU A 301 9.83 -3.86 -6.75
N ASP A 302 8.97 -2.91 -6.39
CA ASP A 302 9.45 -1.62 -5.83
C ASP A 302 10.11 -1.81 -4.47
N THR A 303 9.60 -2.77 -3.71
CA THR A 303 10.24 -3.21 -2.48
C THR A 303 9.90 -4.66 -2.28
N ALA A 304 10.92 -5.49 -2.11
CA ALA A 304 10.82 -6.92 -2.19
C ALA A 304 10.00 -7.50 -1.02
N GLU A 305 8.74 -7.84 -1.31
CA GLU A 305 7.77 -8.48 -0.41
C GLU A 305 7.59 -9.97 -0.73
N LEU A 306 7.78 -10.37 -1.99
CA LEU A 306 7.60 -11.76 -2.41
C LEU A 306 8.66 -12.69 -1.79
N GLN A 307 8.19 -13.83 -1.32
CA GLN A 307 8.98 -14.86 -0.63
C GLN A 307 8.69 -16.25 -1.22
N LEU A 308 9.03 -16.41 -2.49
CA LEU A 308 8.89 -17.66 -3.22
C LEU A 308 9.63 -18.83 -2.54
N GLN A 309 9.09 -20.03 -2.71
CA GLN A 309 9.60 -21.26 -2.09
C GLN A 309 10.59 -22.00 -2.99
N GLN A 310 10.65 -21.65 -4.27
CA GLN A 310 11.46 -22.36 -5.26
C GLN A 310 12.95 -22.15 -5.05
N VAL A 311 13.74 -23.12 -5.49
CA VAL A 311 15.20 -23.08 -5.40
C VAL A 311 15.78 -21.98 -6.28
N HIS A 312 15.29 -21.84 -7.51
CA HIS A 312 15.89 -20.96 -8.51
C HIS A 312 15.20 -19.58 -8.60
N VAL A 313 15.29 -18.78 -7.54
CA VAL A 313 14.68 -17.42 -7.50
C VAL A 313 15.74 -16.32 -7.55
N GLY A 314 15.67 -15.46 -8.56
CA GLY A 314 16.43 -14.21 -8.63
C GLY A 314 15.55 -13.01 -8.29
N ARG A 315 15.92 -12.23 -7.27
CA ARG A 315 15.10 -11.10 -6.80
C ARG A 315 15.72 -9.78 -7.23
N MET A 316 14.91 -8.91 -7.82
CA MET A 316 15.30 -7.55 -8.21
C MET A 316 14.35 -6.55 -7.57
N GLU A 317 14.91 -5.42 -7.15
CA GLU A 317 14.18 -4.32 -6.53
C GLU A 317 14.43 -3.04 -7.34
N SER A 318 13.39 -2.26 -7.61
CA SER A 318 13.55 -0.94 -8.18
C SER A 318 14.21 -0.01 -7.16
N ARG A 319 14.89 1.02 -7.62
CA ARG A 319 15.59 1.97 -6.76
C ARG A 319 15.25 3.39 -7.19
N PRO A 320 14.72 4.24 -6.29
CA PRO A 320 14.54 5.65 -6.59
C PRO A 320 15.91 6.33 -6.83
N PRO A 321 15.94 7.51 -7.46
CA PRO A 321 17.18 8.27 -7.54
C PRO A 321 17.73 8.61 -6.16
N ASN A 322 19.04 8.83 -6.08
CA ASN A 322 19.69 9.37 -4.90
C ASN A 322 19.28 10.84 -4.66
N VAL A 323 19.77 11.45 -3.56
CA VAL A 323 19.51 12.86 -3.22
C VAL A 323 19.94 13.85 -4.30
N GLU A 324 20.83 13.47 -5.22
CA GLU A 324 21.27 14.27 -6.36
C GLU A 324 20.41 14.05 -7.62
N GLY A 325 19.34 13.26 -7.52
CA GLY A 325 18.45 12.93 -8.65
C GLY A 325 19.02 11.89 -9.62
N LYS A 326 20.09 11.17 -9.26
CA LYS A 326 20.81 10.23 -10.14
C LYS A 326 20.67 8.77 -9.70
N GLY A 327 20.92 7.85 -10.63
CA GLY A 327 21.03 6.42 -10.33
C GLY A 327 19.71 5.71 -10.03
N ALA A 328 18.59 6.27 -10.48
CA ALA A 328 17.31 5.56 -10.46
C ALA A 328 17.41 4.27 -11.29
N VAL A 329 16.77 3.21 -10.82
CA VAL A 329 16.57 1.95 -11.54
C VAL A 329 15.08 1.64 -11.46
N THR A 330 14.37 1.74 -12.58
CA THR A 330 12.93 1.52 -12.61
C THR A 330 12.58 0.03 -12.66
N GLN A 331 11.34 -0.34 -12.37
CA GLN A 331 10.88 -1.71 -12.62
C GLN A 331 11.02 -2.10 -14.10
N ARG A 332 10.82 -1.14 -15.00
CA ARG A 332 11.00 -1.32 -16.45
C ARG A 332 12.45 -1.66 -16.81
N ASP A 333 13.43 -1.00 -16.16
CA ASP A 333 14.85 -1.33 -16.34
C ASP A 333 15.17 -2.75 -15.87
N CYS A 334 14.69 -3.11 -14.68
CA CYS A 334 14.81 -4.47 -14.14
C CYS A 334 14.21 -5.51 -15.08
N LEU A 335 13.02 -5.23 -15.63
CA LEU A 335 12.29 -6.13 -16.52
C LEU A 335 13.02 -6.35 -17.85
N ARG A 336 13.52 -5.29 -18.47
CA ARG A 336 14.35 -5.38 -19.69
C ARG A 336 15.64 -6.16 -19.45
N ASN A 337 16.23 -6.04 -18.26
CA ASN A 337 17.40 -6.81 -17.89
C ASN A 337 17.03 -8.29 -17.65
N ALA A 338 15.90 -8.56 -17.00
CA ALA A 338 15.39 -9.89 -16.71
C ALA A 338 15.27 -10.76 -17.96
N LEU A 339 14.81 -10.19 -19.09
CA LEU A 339 14.68 -10.88 -20.37
C LEU A 339 16.02 -11.46 -20.91
N ARG A 340 17.17 -10.96 -20.42
CA ARG A 340 18.50 -11.46 -20.80
C ARG A 340 19.06 -12.50 -19.83
N MET A 341 18.35 -12.78 -18.75
CA MET A 341 18.80 -13.65 -17.66
C MET A 341 18.25 -15.09 -17.77
N ARG A 342 17.68 -15.44 -18.93
CA ARG A 342 17.03 -16.74 -19.20
C ARG A 342 16.02 -17.15 -18.10
N PRO A 343 15.04 -16.32 -17.74
CA PRO A 343 13.97 -16.76 -16.85
C PRO A 343 13.04 -17.74 -17.55
N ASP A 344 12.48 -18.70 -16.81
CA ASP A 344 11.27 -19.42 -17.22
C ASP A 344 10.04 -18.55 -16.97
N ARG A 345 10.03 -17.82 -15.84
CA ARG A 345 8.93 -16.94 -15.43
C ARG A 345 9.43 -15.61 -14.91
N ILE A 346 8.69 -14.55 -15.19
CA ILE A 346 8.91 -13.24 -14.60
C ILE A 346 7.69 -12.88 -13.75
N ILE A 347 7.93 -12.51 -12.50
CA ILE A 347 6.89 -12.09 -11.58
C ILE A 347 7.13 -10.63 -11.22
N VAL A 348 6.19 -9.78 -11.56
CA VAL A 348 6.22 -8.37 -11.16
C VAL A 348 5.34 -8.22 -9.93
N GLY A 349 5.89 -7.75 -8.81
CA GLY A 349 5.16 -7.67 -7.54
C GLY A 349 3.90 -6.83 -7.66
N GLU A 350 3.98 -5.69 -8.35
CA GLU A 350 2.84 -4.85 -8.68
C GLU A 350 3.13 -3.98 -9.89
N THR A 351 2.29 -4.06 -10.92
CA THR A 351 2.37 -3.17 -12.09
C THR A 351 1.54 -1.91 -11.89
N ARG A 352 2.16 -0.75 -12.13
CA ARG A 352 1.62 0.60 -11.91
C ARG A 352 1.87 1.55 -13.07
N GLY A 353 2.73 1.22 -14.02
CA GLY A 353 3.15 2.17 -15.04
C GLY A 353 3.73 1.55 -16.31
N GLU A 354 4.80 2.17 -16.80
CA GLU A 354 5.37 1.91 -18.13
C GLU A 354 5.96 0.51 -18.31
N GLU A 355 6.28 -0.19 -17.22
CA GLU A 355 6.76 -1.57 -17.24
C GLU A 355 5.73 -2.54 -17.81
N VAL A 356 4.44 -2.17 -17.84
CA VAL A 356 3.35 -3.02 -18.33
C VAL A 356 3.59 -3.50 -19.76
N ILE A 357 4.22 -2.69 -20.62
CA ILE A 357 4.43 -3.03 -22.03
C ILE A 357 5.47 -4.13 -22.15
N ASP A 358 6.62 -3.95 -21.50
CA ASP A 358 7.68 -4.95 -21.47
C ASP A 358 7.17 -6.25 -20.78
N MET A 359 6.23 -6.13 -19.83
CA MET A 359 5.62 -7.28 -19.13
C MET A 359 4.66 -8.06 -20.05
N LEU A 360 3.76 -7.37 -20.75
CA LEU A 360 2.87 -7.99 -21.73
C LEU A 360 3.66 -8.60 -22.90
N GLN A 361 4.79 -7.99 -23.28
CA GLN A 361 5.70 -8.58 -24.26
C GLN A 361 6.35 -9.86 -23.72
N ALA A 362 6.87 -9.85 -22.50
CA ALA A 362 7.45 -11.05 -21.88
C ALA A 362 6.44 -12.21 -21.84
N MET A 363 5.21 -11.93 -21.40
CA MET A 363 4.09 -12.88 -21.36
C MET A 363 3.74 -13.48 -22.73
N ASN A 364 3.96 -12.74 -23.82
CA ASN A 364 3.73 -13.21 -25.18
C ASN A 364 4.96 -13.88 -25.81
N THR A 365 6.16 -13.74 -25.21
CA THR A 365 7.43 -14.11 -25.85
C THR A 365 8.26 -15.06 -24.98
N GLY A 366 7.75 -16.26 -24.75
CA GLY A 366 8.52 -17.37 -24.19
C GLY A 366 8.78 -17.29 -22.68
N HIS A 367 8.10 -16.39 -21.98
CA HIS A 367 8.10 -16.30 -20.51
C HIS A 367 6.69 -16.54 -19.96
N ASP A 368 6.06 -17.60 -20.46
CA ASP A 368 4.71 -18.01 -20.06
C ASP A 368 4.66 -18.35 -18.56
N GLY A 369 3.48 -18.28 -17.95
CA GLY A 369 3.33 -18.51 -16.52
C GLY A 369 3.81 -17.35 -15.65
N SER A 370 4.04 -16.19 -16.27
CA SER A 370 4.35 -14.93 -15.58
C SER A 370 3.15 -14.43 -14.78
N MET A 371 3.43 -13.71 -13.70
CA MET A 371 2.38 -13.20 -12.81
C MET A 371 2.62 -11.76 -12.40
N THR A 372 1.54 -11.04 -12.13
CA THR A 372 1.63 -9.71 -11.53
C THR A 372 0.44 -9.40 -10.62
N THR A 373 0.57 -8.37 -9.78
CA THR A 373 -0.59 -7.76 -9.12
C THR A 373 -0.95 -6.41 -9.73
N ILE A 374 -2.24 -6.07 -9.69
CA ILE A 374 -2.77 -4.80 -10.18
C ILE A 374 -3.85 -4.26 -9.24
N HIS A 375 -3.90 -2.94 -9.06
CA HIS A 375 -5.02 -2.31 -8.38
C HIS A 375 -6.20 -2.12 -9.33
N ALA A 376 -7.23 -2.93 -9.15
CA ALA A 376 -8.51 -2.77 -9.83
C ALA A 376 -9.67 -3.30 -8.98
N ASN A 377 -10.87 -2.78 -9.25
CA ASN A 377 -12.09 -3.12 -8.52
C ASN A 377 -12.83 -4.33 -9.11
N SER A 378 -12.47 -4.76 -10.31
CA SER A 378 -13.02 -5.92 -11.00
C SER A 378 -12.05 -6.43 -12.07
N ALA A 379 -12.29 -7.63 -12.60
CA ALA A 379 -11.51 -8.17 -13.71
C ALA A 379 -11.55 -7.26 -14.96
N ARG A 380 -12.72 -6.67 -15.26
CA ARG A 380 -12.88 -5.73 -16.38
C ARG A 380 -12.12 -4.42 -16.14
N ASP A 381 -12.14 -3.90 -14.92
CA ASP A 381 -11.35 -2.72 -14.54
C ASP A 381 -9.84 -3.02 -14.65
N ALA A 382 -9.39 -4.23 -14.31
CA ALA A 382 -7.99 -4.62 -14.46
C ALA A 382 -7.54 -4.53 -15.93
N ILE A 383 -8.36 -4.97 -16.89
CA ILE A 383 -8.10 -4.79 -18.33
C ILE A 383 -8.00 -3.31 -18.69
N SER A 384 -8.96 -2.49 -18.28
CA SER A 384 -8.93 -1.03 -18.55
C SER A 384 -7.71 -0.36 -17.93
N ARG A 385 -7.24 -0.82 -16.77
CA ARG A 385 -6.02 -0.33 -16.12
C ARG A 385 -4.77 -0.67 -16.93
N LEU A 386 -4.68 -1.87 -17.50
CA LEU A 386 -3.60 -2.23 -18.43
C LEU A 386 -3.61 -1.32 -19.67
N GLU A 387 -4.79 -1.11 -20.28
CA GLU A 387 -4.93 -0.19 -21.43
C GLU A 387 -4.41 1.22 -21.10
N ASN A 388 -4.79 1.76 -19.95
CA ASN A 388 -4.37 3.09 -19.50
C ASN A 388 -2.86 3.16 -19.22
N MET A 389 -2.28 2.13 -18.58
CA MET A 389 -0.83 2.11 -18.31
C MET A 389 -0.01 2.05 -19.61
N VAL A 390 -0.48 1.31 -20.62
CA VAL A 390 0.15 1.30 -21.96
C VAL A 390 0.08 2.69 -22.59
N ALA A 391 -1.07 3.37 -22.49
CA ALA A 391 -1.22 4.74 -23.01
C ALA A 391 -0.29 5.74 -22.29
N MET A 392 -0.09 5.60 -20.98
CA MET A 392 0.79 6.45 -20.18
C MET A 392 2.28 6.26 -20.50
N ALA A 393 2.67 5.11 -21.04
CA ALA A 393 4.06 4.83 -21.41
C ALA A 393 4.55 5.63 -22.64
N GLY A 394 3.69 6.47 -23.24
CA GLY A 394 4.03 7.37 -24.34
C GLY A 394 4.23 6.66 -25.69
N ILE A 395 3.82 5.39 -25.81
CA ILE A 395 3.86 4.65 -27.06
C ILE A 395 2.54 4.88 -27.81
N GLU A 396 2.62 5.49 -28.99
CA GLU A 396 1.47 5.61 -29.88
C GLU A 396 1.14 4.25 -30.49
N MET A 397 0.26 3.50 -29.81
CA MET A 397 -0.27 2.23 -30.29
C MET A 397 -1.79 2.34 -30.45
N PRO A 398 -2.38 1.93 -31.58
CA PRO A 398 -3.82 1.87 -31.72
C PRO A 398 -4.45 1.00 -30.62
N LEU A 399 -5.56 1.44 -30.02
CA LEU A 399 -6.21 0.76 -28.90
C LEU A 399 -6.51 -0.72 -29.21
N LYS A 400 -6.91 -1.02 -30.45
CA LYS A 400 -7.12 -2.41 -30.90
C LYS A 400 -5.87 -3.27 -30.78
N ALA A 401 -4.69 -2.74 -31.09
CA ALA A 401 -3.43 -3.46 -30.96
C ALA A 401 -3.05 -3.66 -29.48
N VAL A 402 -3.28 -2.66 -28.63
CA VAL A 402 -3.10 -2.79 -27.17
C VAL A 402 -3.97 -3.91 -26.62
N ARG A 403 -5.26 -3.90 -26.97
CA ARG A 403 -6.20 -4.95 -26.56
C ARG A 403 -5.80 -6.33 -27.07
N SER A 404 -5.31 -6.41 -28.31
CA SER A 404 -4.79 -7.65 -28.88
C SER A 404 -3.59 -8.19 -28.10
N GLN A 405 -2.68 -7.32 -27.66
CA GLN A 405 -1.56 -7.72 -26.82
C GLN A 405 -2.02 -8.22 -25.45
N ILE A 406 -2.97 -7.51 -24.82
CA ILE A 406 -3.52 -7.91 -23.51
C ILE A 406 -4.24 -9.25 -23.61
N ALA A 407 -5.11 -9.43 -24.61
CA ALA A 407 -5.90 -10.65 -24.78
C ALA A 407 -5.04 -11.88 -25.12
N SER A 408 -3.89 -11.67 -25.78
CA SER A 408 -2.92 -12.72 -26.06
C SER A 408 -2.06 -13.05 -24.83
N ALA A 409 -1.67 -12.02 -24.06
CA ALA A 409 -0.75 -12.17 -22.94
C ALA A 409 -1.43 -12.74 -21.69
N VAL A 410 -2.61 -12.21 -21.33
CA VAL A 410 -3.25 -12.50 -20.05
C VAL A 410 -4.19 -13.68 -20.23
N ASN A 411 -4.04 -14.72 -19.39
CA ASN A 411 -4.92 -15.87 -19.42
C ASN A 411 -5.97 -15.83 -18.32
N LEU A 412 -5.57 -15.41 -17.12
CA LEU A 412 -6.40 -15.48 -15.92
C LEU A 412 -6.31 -14.19 -15.10
N ILE A 413 -7.46 -13.73 -14.61
CA ILE A 413 -7.57 -12.64 -13.64
C ILE A 413 -8.21 -13.17 -12.36
N VAL A 414 -7.48 -13.09 -11.27
CA VAL A 414 -7.91 -13.49 -9.92
C VAL A 414 -8.26 -12.24 -9.13
N GLN A 415 -9.51 -12.07 -8.74
CA GLN A 415 -9.97 -10.88 -8.03
C GLN A 415 -10.01 -11.12 -6.51
N ALA A 416 -9.11 -10.49 -5.78
CA ALA A 416 -9.09 -10.46 -4.31
C ALA A 416 -9.79 -9.22 -3.77
N SER A 417 -10.57 -9.37 -2.70
CA SER A 417 -11.28 -8.27 -2.04
C SER A 417 -11.20 -8.38 -0.51
N ARG A 418 -11.06 -7.22 0.16
CA ARG A 418 -11.29 -7.10 1.60
C ARG A 418 -12.76 -6.73 1.81
N LEU A 419 -13.52 -7.60 2.46
CA LEU A 419 -14.94 -7.38 2.70
C LEU A 419 -15.15 -6.50 3.95
N GLN A 420 -16.39 -6.07 4.19
CA GLN A 420 -16.74 -5.14 5.27
C GLN A 420 -16.46 -5.70 6.67
N ASP A 421 -16.50 -7.03 6.83
CA ASP A 421 -16.17 -7.72 8.08
C ASP A 421 -14.65 -7.85 8.31
N GLY A 422 -13.83 -7.34 7.39
CA GLY A 422 -12.38 -7.40 7.43
C GLY A 422 -11.79 -8.67 6.82
N SER A 423 -12.61 -9.67 6.49
CA SER A 423 -12.15 -10.89 5.82
C SER A 423 -11.61 -10.58 4.42
N ARG A 424 -10.63 -11.36 3.98
CA ARG A 424 -10.06 -11.27 2.63
C ARG A 424 -10.49 -12.50 1.85
N ARG A 425 -11.18 -12.31 0.72
CA ARG A 425 -11.68 -13.40 -0.12
C ARG A 425 -11.37 -13.16 -1.59
N MET A 426 -11.13 -14.26 -2.31
CA MET A 426 -11.07 -14.29 -3.76
C MET A 426 -12.49 -14.30 -4.31
N VAL A 427 -12.97 -13.14 -4.73
CA VAL A 427 -14.38 -12.95 -5.10
C VAL A 427 -14.71 -13.38 -6.51
N SER A 428 -13.70 -13.53 -7.38
CA SER A 428 -13.88 -13.96 -8.77
C SER A 428 -12.59 -14.55 -9.34
N ILE A 429 -12.74 -15.57 -10.19
CA ILE A 429 -11.70 -16.06 -11.10
C ILE A 429 -12.25 -15.93 -12.51
N THR A 430 -11.62 -15.09 -13.33
CA THR A 430 -12.08 -14.77 -14.69
C THR A 430 -11.00 -15.13 -15.71
N GLU A 431 -11.35 -15.95 -16.69
CA GLU A 431 -10.49 -16.26 -17.84
C GLU A 431 -10.64 -15.19 -18.92
N VAL A 432 -9.53 -14.83 -19.54
CA VAL A 432 -9.52 -14.08 -20.79
C VAL A 432 -9.51 -15.10 -21.94
N THR A 433 -10.48 -15.01 -22.83
CA THR A 433 -10.74 -16.02 -23.89
C THR A 433 -10.39 -15.53 -25.29
N GLY A 434 -9.91 -14.29 -25.42
CA GLY A 434 -9.51 -13.69 -26.69
C GLY A 434 -10.22 -12.36 -26.94
N MET A 435 -10.56 -12.11 -28.21
CA MET A 435 -11.22 -10.88 -28.64
C MET A 435 -12.29 -11.13 -29.70
N GLU A 436 -13.35 -10.33 -29.65
CA GLU A 436 -14.35 -10.20 -30.71
C GLU A 436 -14.39 -8.73 -31.16
N GLY A 437 -13.93 -8.48 -32.39
CA GLY A 437 -13.76 -7.11 -32.91
C GLY A 437 -12.73 -6.30 -32.11
N GLU A 438 -13.21 -5.38 -31.28
CA GLU A 438 -12.39 -4.56 -30.38
C GLU A 438 -12.64 -4.84 -28.90
N ILE A 439 -13.43 -5.86 -28.57
CA ILE A 439 -13.81 -6.19 -27.20
C ILE A 439 -13.04 -7.43 -26.77
N ILE A 440 -12.34 -7.33 -25.64
CA ILE A 440 -11.72 -8.50 -25.00
C ILE A 440 -12.82 -9.37 -24.38
N THR A 441 -12.86 -10.63 -24.80
CA THR A 441 -13.83 -11.61 -24.30
C THR A 441 -13.29 -12.27 -23.04
N MET A 442 -14.17 -12.46 -22.07
CA MET A 442 -13.83 -13.01 -20.76
C MET A 442 -14.97 -13.91 -20.29
N GLN A 443 -14.65 -14.95 -19.52
CA GLN A 443 -15.62 -15.78 -18.83
C GLN A 443 -15.27 -15.93 -17.36
N GLU A 444 -16.22 -15.68 -16.47
CA GLU A 444 -16.06 -15.94 -15.04
C GLU A 444 -16.27 -17.43 -14.78
N VAL A 445 -15.30 -18.08 -14.14
CA VAL A 445 -15.32 -19.52 -13.84
C VAL A 445 -15.82 -19.77 -12.42
N PHE A 446 -15.39 -18.91 -11.49
CA PHE A 446 -15.78 -18.96 -10.09
C PHE A 446 -16.14 -17.58 -9.58
N ARG A 447 -17.07 -17.54 -8.62
CA ARG A 447 -17.41 -16.33 -7.90
C ARG A 447 -17.74 -16.60 -6.43
N PHE A 448 -17.65 -15.55 -5.63
CA PHE A 448 -18.15 -15.57 -4.26
C PHE A 448 -19.55 -14.96 -4.21
N GLU A 449 -20.54 -15.76 -3.81
CA GLU A 449 -21.91 -15.30 -3.61
C GLU A 449 -22.17 -14.96 -2.15
N ARG A 450 -22.61 -13.72 -1.92
CA ARG A 450 -23.01 -13.25 -0.59
C ARG A 450 -24.48 -13.60 -0.36
N THR A 451 -24.76 -14.39 0.66
CA THR A 451 -26.11 -14.83 1.01
C THR A 451 -26.71 -14.02 2.16
N GLY A 452 -25.89 -13.32 2.95
CA GLY A 452 -26.39 -12.48 4.04
C GLY A 452 -25.32 -11.91 4.95
N LEU A 453 -25.76 -11.43 6.12
CA LEU A 453 -24.94 -10.85 7.17
C LEU A 453 -25.43 -11.36 8.53
N GLU A 454 -24.52 -11.86 9.35
CA GLU A 454 -24.82 -12.19 10.76
C GLU A 454 -25.01 -10.91 11.59
N PRO A 455 -25.72 -10.97 12.75
CA PRO A 455 -25.90 -9.82 13.64
C PRO A 455 -24.61 -9.18 14.16
N ASN A 456 -23.51 -9.95 14.22
CA ASN A 456 -22.17 -9.47 14.61
C ASN A 456 -21.43 -8.73 13.47
N GLY A 457 -22.03 -8.62 12.28
CA GLY A 457 -21.44 -8.00 11.10
C GLY A 457 -20.60 -8.93 10.21
N LYS A 458 -20.54 -10.24 10.50
CA LYS A 458 -19.84 -11.24 9.68
C LYS A 458 -20.62 -11.55 8.40
N ILE A 459 -19.91 -11.61 7.27
CA ILE A 459 -20.54 -11.87 5.96
C ILE A 459 -20.76 -13.37 5.77
N LEU A 460 -21.99 -13.73 5.44
CA LEU A 460 -22.40 -15.06 5.03
C LEU A 460 -22.36 -15.17 3.50
N GLY A 461 -21.82 -16.28 3.01
CA GLY A 461 -21.71 -16.54 1.58
C GLY A 461 -20.84 -17.76 1.31
N HIS A 462 -20.86 -18.21 0.06
CA HIS A 462 -20.14 -19.39 -0.40
C HIS A 462 -19.48 -19.11 -1.75
N PHE A 463 -18.46 -19.91 -2.07
CA PHE A 463 -17.86 -19.93 -3.41
C PHE A 463 -18.67 -20.87 -4.29
N THR A 464 -18.85 -20.50 -5.55
CA THR A 464 -19.64 -21.29 -6.50
C THR A 464 -19.06 -21.19 -7.90
N GLY A 465 -19.19 -22.27 -8.67
CA GLY A 465 -18.86 -22.29 -10.09
C GLY A 465 -19.91 -21.56 -10.92
N SER A 466 -19.53 -21.11 -12.12
CA SER A 466 -20.45 -20.42 -13.03
C SER A 466 -21.28 -21.34 -13.93
N GLY A 467 -21.06 -22.66 -13.86
CA GLY A 467 -21.60 -23.65 -14.80
C GLY A 467 -20.84 -23.72 -16.13
N ILE A 468 -19.81 -22.88 -16.33
CA ILE A 468 -19.02 -22.83 -17.56
C ILE A 468 -17.71 -23.58 -17.35
N ARG A 469 -17.39 -24.52 -18.25
CA ARG A 469 -16.10 -25.21 -18.25
C ARG A 469 -14.98 -24.25 -18.65
N SER A 470 -13.81 -24.46 -18.06
CA SER A 470 -12.61 -23.70 -18.38
C SER A 470 -12.29 -23.72 -19.87
N HIS A 471 -12.00 -22.54 -20.42
CA HIS A 471 -11.45 -22.37 -21.77
C HIS A 471 -10.12 -23.12 -21.94
N TYR A 472 -9.38 -23.30 -20.85
CA TYR A 472 -8.06 -23.95 -20.82
C TYR A 472 -8.11 -25.45 -20.50
N SER A 473 -9.31 -26.07 -20.44
CA SER A 473 -9.48 -27.50 -20.10
C SER A 473 -8.59 -28.44 -20.91
N ASP A 474 -8.49 -28.23 -22.23
CA ASP A 474 -7.66 -29.08 -23.10
C ASP A 474 -6.16 -28.92 -22.81
N ARG A 475 -5.72 -27.71 -22.46
CA ARG A 475 -4.33 -27.44 -22.05
C ARG A 475 -4.04 -28.17 -20.75
N PHE A 476 -4.93 -28.08 -19.76
CA PHE A 476 -4.79 -28.80 -18.49
C PHE A 476 -4.62 -30.30 -18.71
N LYS A 477 -5.51 -30.92 -19.50
CA LYS A 477 -5.44 -32.36 -19.81
C LYS A 477 -4.13 -32.77 -20.49
N ARG A 478 -3.64 -31.98 -21.45
CA ARG A 478 -2.36 -32.26 -22.15
C ARG A 478 -1.15 -32.22 -21.22
N TRP A 479 -1.26 -31.53 -20.10
CA TRP A 479 -0.23 -31.42 -19.07
C TRP A 479 -0.46 -32.37 -17.88
N GLY A 480 -1.44 -33.27 -17.97
CA GLY A 480 -1.74 -34.26 -16.93
C GLY A 480 -2.69 -33.77 -15.83
N TYR A 481 -3.29 -32.59 -15.97
CA TYR A 481 -4.29 -32.05 -15.04
C TYR A 481 -5.70 -32.35 -15.58
N ASP A 482 -6.32 -33.43 -15.11
CA ASP A 482 -7.70 -33.77 -15.44
C ASP A 482 -8.65 -33.29 -14.33
N LEU A 483 -9.16 -32.07 -14.50
CA LEU A 483 -10.05 -31.45 -13.52
C LEU A 483 -11.47 -32.04 -13.63
N PRO A 484 -12.11 -32.43 -12.51
CA PRO A 484 -13.46 -32.98 -12.52
C PRO A 484 -14.46 -31.92 -12.98
N SER A 485 -15.46 -32.31 -13.78
CA SER A 485 -16.44 -31.34 -14.30
C SER A 485 -17.30 -30.70 -13.20
N SER A 486 -17.49 -31.40 -12.09
CA SER A 486 -18.28 -30.93 -10.94
C SER A 486 -17.71 -29.67 -10.28
N LEU A 487 -16.43 -29.38 -10.51
CA LEU A 487 -15.75 -28.18 -10.01
C LEU A 487 -16.37 -26.88 -10.57
N TYR A 488 -17.05 -26.95 -11.72
CA TYR A 488 -17.70 -25.80 -12.34
C TYR A 488 -19.18 -25.67 -12.01
N ASP A 489 -19.76 -26.67 -11.32
CA ASP A 489 -21.20 -26.68 -11.02
C ASP A 489 -21.54 -25.56 -10.02
N ALA A 490 -22.73 -24.98 -10.19
CA ALA A 490 -23.26 -24.03 -9.23
C ALA A 490 -23.70 -24.78 -7.96
N VAL A 491 -23.22 -24.31 -6.81
CA VAL A 491 -23.56 -24.79 -5.47
C VAL A 491 -24.74 -24.02 -4.88
#